data_AF-A0A0K8R7P8-F1
#
_entry.id   AF-A0A0K8R7P8-F1
#
_cell.length_a   1.000
_cell.length_b   1.000
_cell.length_c   1.000
_cell.angle_alpha   90.00
_cell.angle_beta   90.00
_cell.angle_gamma   90.00
#
_symmetry.space_group_name_H-M   'P 1'
#
loop_
_entity.id
_entity.type
_entity.pdbx_description
1 polymer ?
#
loop_
_entity_poly.entity_id
_entity_poly.type
_entity_poly.pdbx_seq_one_letter_code
_entity_poly.pdbx_strand_id
1 'polypeptide(L)'
;MNLLNWSSCLWIWFMCIVVECLPKFHLSSRYEYADSFTLTMSYIVDDTLIDDDKTYIEAWLAWVAQQAMFDFQRVFHFTLNLKFKITYLENKEDLKGLLQPNKIGTYVWPYGAISTLTEYFRGQSHFDIICLVTNLKLDDGDMVRNGYGYHGSQTLCEESLPILLAYAPRHHGYSSYMLLSLILDSISPGIGGSVFNVPSDEHDKLKDHLRKCKNKHGDSPDPDDPQEPPLP
;
A
#
# COMPACT_ATOMS: atom_id res chain seq x y z
N MET A 1 37.53 33.16 29.98
CA MET A 1 36.27 32.69 30.61
C MET A 1 35.12 32.97 29.65
N ASN A 2 34.77 31.91 28.92
CA ASN A 2 33.54 31.55 28.20
C ASN A 2 32.49 32.62 27.86
N LEU A 3 32.44 32.97 26.56
CA LEU A 3 31.38 33.76 25.91
C LEU A 3 30.77 32.99 24.72
N LEU A 4 30.68 31.65 24.85
CA LEU A 4 30.39 30.75 23.71
C LEU A 4 29.32 29.69 24.01
N ASN A 5 28.56 29.81 25.11
CA ASN A 5 27.67 28.74 25.56
C ASN A 5 26.17 29.05 25.49
N TRP A 6 25.76 30.02 24.67
CA TRP A 6 24.35 30.40 24.54
C TRP A 6 23.79 30.37 23.11
N SER A 7 24.60 29.93 22.13
CA SER A 7 24.15 29.80 20.74
C SER A 7 23.77 28.37 20.33
N SER A 8 24.15 27.34 21.08
CA SER A 8 23.87 25.94 20.70
C SER A 8 22.51 25.41 21.14
N CYS A 9 21.84 26.03 22.12
CA CYS A 9 20.52 25.59 22.55
C CYS A 9 19.40 26.01 21.58
N LEU A 10 19.56 27.12 20.85
CA LEU A 10 18.54 27.62 19.92
C LEU A 10 18.49 26.85 18.59
N TRP A 11 19.58 26.17 18.21
CA TRP A 11 19.63 25.38 16.96
C TRP A 11 19.01 23.99 17.09
N ILE A 12 18.92 23.44 18.30
CA ILE A 12 18.32 22.11 18.54
C ILE A 12 16.78 22.21 18.58
N TRP A 13 16.22 23.37 18.92
CA TRP A 13 14.77 23.59 18.94
C TRP A 13 14.14 23.63 17.55
N PHE A 14 14.88 24.04 16.51
CA PHE A 14 14.34 24.07 15.16
C PHE A 14 14.28 22.69 14.48
N MET A 15 15.01 21.68 14.98
CA MET A 15 14.94 20.31 14.44
C MET A 15 13.84 19.47 15.10
N CYS A 16 13.41 19.79 16.32
CA CYS A 16 12.31 19.09 16.99
C CYS A 16 10.92 19.51 16.46
N ILE A 17 10.76 20.74 15.95
CA ILE A 17 9.48 21.22 15.40
C ILE A 17 9.15 20.55 14.05
N VAL A 18 10.14 19.98 13.35
CA VAL A 18 9.91 19.29 12.06
C VAL A 18 9.28 17.90 12.26
N VAL A 19 9.33 17.34 13.47
CA VAL A 19 8.81 15.99 13.76
C VAL A 19 7.37 16.00 14.30
N GLU A 20 6.85 17.15 14.73
CA GLU A 20 5.47 17.29 15.24
C GLU A 20 4.41 17.57 14.16
N CYS A 21 4.78 17.57 12.89
CA CYS A 21 3.84 17.71 11.78
C CYS A 21 3.72 16.42 10.96
N LEU A 22 3.51 15.27 11.62
CA LEU A 22 2.57 14.32 11.02
C LEU A 22 1.19 14.89 11.33
N PRO A 23 0.42 15.40 10.35
CA PRO A 23 -0.93 15.81 10.64
C PRO A 23 -1.63 14.57 11.17
N LYS A 24 -2.17 14.63 12.39
CA LYS A 24 -3.35 13.81 12.71
C LYS A 24 -4.39 14.22 11.69
N PHE A 25 -4.41 13.52 10.55
CA PHE A 25 -5.45 13.62 9.55
C PHE A 25 -6.72 13.06 10.19
N HIS A 26 -7.35 13.86 11.04
CA HIS A 26 -8.79 13.82 11.11
C HIS A 26 -9.26 14.30 9.74
N LEU A 27 -9.61 13.35 8.87
CA LEU A 27 -10.44 13.62 7.72
C LEU A 27 -11.64 14.41 8.26
N SER A 28 -11.63 15.71 7.96
CA SER A 28 -12.73 16.59 8.31
C SER A 28 -14.00 16.00 7.69
N SER A 29 -15.05 15.86 8.50
CA SER A 29 -16.41 15.47 8.06
C SER A 29 -16.99 16.32 6.91
N ARG A 30 -16.28 17.37 6.48
CA ARG A 30 -16.62 18.19 5.32
C ARG A 30 -16.30 17.55 3.96
N TYR A 31 -15.69 16.36 3.93
CA TYR A 31 -15.35 15.66 2.68
C TYR A 31 -15.87 14.21 2.61
N GLU A 32 -16.92 13.87 3.37
CA GLU A 32 -17.65 12.63 3.10
C GLU A 32 -18.53 12.83 1.87
N TYR A 33 -18.01 12.44 0.71
CA TYR A 33 -18.85 12.20 -0.46
C TYR A 33 -19.82 11.06 -0.14
N ALA A 34 -21.05 11.16 -0.62
CA ALA A 34 -22.10 10.17 -0.35
C ALA A 34 -21.70 8.74 -0.80
N ASP A 35 -20.83 8.64 -1.81
CA ASP A 35 -20.30 7.38 -2.30
C ASP A 35 -18.92 7.08 -1.68
N SER A 36 -18.84 5.95 -0.96
CA SER A 36 -17.64 5.46 -0.29
C SER A 36 -17.50 3.96 -0.53
N PHE A 37 -16.31 3.53 -0.97
CA PHE A 37 -15.97 2.13 -1.23
C PHE A 37 -14.82 1.70 -0.32
N THR A 38 -14.80 0.44 0.12
CA THR A 38 -13.76 -0.09 1.00
C THR A 38 -13.12 -1.32 0.39
N LEU A 39 -11.80 -1.30 0.24
CA LEU A 39 -10.98 -2.47 -0.09
C LEU A 39 -10.25 -2.97 1.15
N THR A 40 -10.15 -4.29 1.31
CA THR A 40 -9.25 -4.90 2.28
C THR A 40 -7.93 -5.29 1.66
N MET A 41 -6.84 -4.97 2.35
CA MET A 41 -5.48 -5.27 1.91
C MET A 41 -4.69 -6.00 2.99
N SER A 42 -3.96 -7.05 2.60
CA SER A 42 -2.95 -7.67 3.48
C SER A 42 -1.57 -7.22 3.04
N TYR A 43 -0.93 -6.36 3.82
CA TYR A 43 0.51 -6.14 3.69
C TYR A 43 1.27 -7.35 4.26
N ILE A 44 2.26 -7.81 3.49
CA ILE A 44 3.21 -8.84 3.88
C ILE A 44 4.60 -8.19 3.79
N VAL A 45 5.22 -7.94 4.93
CA VAL A 45 6.54 -7.32 5.01
C VAL A 45 7.59 -8.40 4.85
N ASP A 46 8.44 -8.26 3.83
CA ASP A 46 9.52 -9.19 3.54
C ASP A 46 10.65 -9.12 4.59
N ASP A 47 11.33 -10.24 4.81
CA ASP A 47 12.44 -10.38 5.77
C ASP A 47 13.63 -9.45 5.44
N THR A 48 13.69 -8.90 4.24
CA THR A 48 14.70 -7.88 3.86
C THR A 48 14.59 -6.58 4.66
N LEU A 49 13.51 -6.44 5.42
CA LEU A 49 13.18 -5.30 6.28
C LEU A 49 13.30 -5.68 7.76
N ILE A 50 13.83 -6.86 8.11
CA ILE A 50 13.85 -7.35 9.49
C ILE A 50 14.73 -6.52 10.44
N ASP A 51 15.79 -5.91 9.90
CA ASP A 51 16.72 -5.06 10.65
C ASP A 51 16.25 -3.61 10.77
N ASP A 52 15.20 -3.24 10.02
CA ASP A 52 14.59 -1.92 10.09
C ASP A 52 13.61 -1.84 11.28
N ASP A 53 13.37 -0.63 11.78
CA ASP A 53 12.41 -0.40 12.87
C ASP A 53 10.98 -0.74 12.40
N LYS A 54 10.38 -1.76 13.01
CA LYS A 54 9.01 -2.21 12.72
C LYS A 54 7.98 -1.08 12.82
N THR A 55 8.09 -0.24 13.84
CA THR A 55 7.20 0.90 14.01
C THR A 55 7.35 1.90 12.86
N TYR A 56 8.58 2.10 12.38
CA TYR A 56 8.83 2.95 11.23
C TYR A 56 8.26 2.37 9.92
N ILE A 57 8.43 1.06 9.68
CA ILE A 57 7.85 0.39 8.50
C ILE A 57 6.33 0.50 8.52
N GLU A 58 5.70 0.22 9.67
CA GLU A 58 4.24 0.29 9.82
C GLU A 58 3.71 1.70 9.61
N ALA A 59 4.38 2.71 10.17
CA ALA A 59 4.05 4.12 9.94
C ALA A 59 4.19 4.50 8.46
N TRP A 60 5.24 4.01 7.79
CA TRP A 60 5.43 4.22 6.36
C TRP A 60 4.32 3.58 5.52
N LEU A 61 3.93 2.34 5.83
CA LEU A 61 2.84 1.63 5.13
C LEU A 61 1.49 2.33 5.32
N ALA A 62 1.21 2.79 6.54
CA ALA A 62 0.03 3.56 6.85
C ALA A 62 0.00 4.87 6.04
N TRP A 63 1.12 5.60 6.01
CA TRP A 63 1.25 6.83 5.23
C TRP A 63 1.04 6.57 3.73
N VAL A 64 1.64 5.52 3.18
CA VAL A 64 1.52 5.14 1.76
C VAL A 64 0.05 4.87 1.39
N ALA A 65 -0.66 4.10 2.22
CA ALA A 65 -2.08 3.82 2.02
C ALA A 65 -2.93 5.10 2.13
N GLN A 66 -2.68 5.93 3.15
CA GLN A 66 -3.40 7.19 3.37
C GLN A 66 -3.22 8.17 2.21
N GLN A 67 -1.99 8.31 1.73
CA GLN A 67 -1.71 9.18 0.59
C GLN A 67 -2.38 8.66 -0.68
N ALA A 68 -2.39 7.35 -0.92
CA ALA A 68 -3.12 6.75 -2.05
C ALA A 68 -4.63 7.02 -1.98
N MET A 69 -5.25 6.90 -0.79
CA MET A 69 -6.66 7.24 -0.58
C MET A 69 -6.94 8.72 -0.87
N PHE A 70 -6.09 9.62 -0.36
CA PHE A 70 -6.21 11.05 -0.59
C PHE A 70 -6.10 11.41 -2.07
N ASP A 71 -5.10 10.85 -2.77
CA ASP A 71 -4.88 11.10 -4.20
C ASP A 71 -6.04 10.56 -5.05
N PHE A 72 -6.58 9.38 -4.71
CA PHE A 72 -7.78 8.84 -5.33
C PHE A 72 -8.97 9.81 -5.20
N GLN A 73 -9.26 10.25 -3.98
CA GLN A 73 -10.40 11.13 -3.70
C GLN A 73 -10.26 12.48 -4.42
N ARG A 74 -9.04 13.02 -4.49
CA ARG A 74 -8.75 14.26 -5.22
C ARG A 74 -9.08 14.15 -6.71
N VAL A 75 -8.82 12.99 -7.32
CA VAL A 75 -9.05 12.76 -8.76
C VAL A 75 -10.51 12.43 -9.06
N PHE A 76 -11.11 11.53 -8.29
CA PHE A 76 -12.41 10.96 -8.63
C PHE A 76 -13.60 11.60 -7.91
N HIS A 77 -13.37 12.44 -6.90
CA HIS A 77 -14.42 13.11 -6.12
C HIS A 77 -15.42 12.16 -5.46
N PHE A 78 -14.95 10.97 -5.07
CA PHE A 78 -15.62 10.05 -4.16
C PHE A 78 -14.57 9.27 -3.37
N THR A 79 -14.99 8.57 -2.31
CA THR A 79 -14.05 8.01 -1.33
C THR A 79 -13.71 6.56 -1.63
N LEU A 80 -12.41 6.23 -1.62
CA LEU A 80 -11.89 4.87 -1.56
C LEU A 80 -11.14 4.70 -0.24
N ASN A 81 -11.58 3.75 0.58
CA ASN A 81 -10.93 3.40 1.84
C ASN A 81 -10.12 2.12 1.67
N LEU A 82 -8.87 2.15 2.11
CA LEU A 82 -7.99 0.99 2.20
C LEU A 82 -7.92 0.57 3.67
N LYS A 83 -8.66 -0.48 4.04
CA LYS A 83 -8.48 -1.14 5.34
C LYS A 83 -7.38 -2.19 5.18
N PHE A 84 -6.36 -2.16 6.02
CA PHE A 84 -5.23 -3.06 5.84
C PHE A 84 -4.80 -3.76 7.13
N LYS A 85 -4.26 -4.97 6.96
CA LYS A 85 -3.55 -5.72 8.00
C LYS A 85 -2.10 -5.87 7.60
N ILE A 86 -1.18 -5.66 8.56
CA ILE A 86 0.25 -5.87 8.36
C ILE A 86 0.64 -7.21 8.97
N THR A 87 1.33 -8.03 8.19
CA THR A 87 1.94 -9.29 8.64
C THR A 87 3.38 -9.33 8.17
N TYR A 88 4.24 -10.02 8.90
CA TYR A 88 5.65 -10.18 8.54
C TYR A 88 5.88 -11.58 7.99
N LEU A 89 6.66 -11.69 6.91
CA LEU A 89 6.96 -12.94 6.23
C LEU A 89 7.71 -13.93 7.14
N GLU A 90 8.48 -13.43 8.11
CA GLU A 90 9.11 -14.21 9.18
C GLU A 90 8.12 -15.13 9.91
N ASN A 91 6.84 -14.76 9.98
CA ASN A 91 5.79 -15.52 10.66
C ASN A 91 5.02 -16.47 9.71
N LYS A 92 5.45 -16.63 8.45
CA LYS A 92 4.81 -17.45 7.41
C LYS A 92 5.85 -18.30 6.67
N GLU A 93 6.41 -19.27 7.37
CA GLU A 93 7.52 -20.10 6.88
C GLU A 93 7.20 -20.84 5.56
N ASP A 94 5.96 -21.26 5.38
CA ASP A 94 5.47 -21.89 4.15
C ASP A 94 5.52 -20.93 2.95
N LEU A 95 4.92 -19.73 3.08
CA LEU A 95 4.96 -18.71 2.04
C LEU A 95 6.39 -18.22 1.79
N LYS A 96 7.17 -18.05 2.86
CA LYS A 96 8.57 -17.66 2.79
C LYS A 96 9.36 -18.63 1.93
N GLY A 97 9.25 -19.93 2.20
CA GLY A 97 9.90 -20.98 1.42
C GLY A 97 9.52 -20.95 -0.07
N LEU A 98 8.26 -20.67 -0.38
CA LEU A 98 7.78 -20.55 -1.76
C LEU A 98 8.26 -19.29 -2.47
N LEU A 99 8.52 -18.20 -1.74
CA LEU A 99 9.03 -16.94 -2.31
C LEU A 99 10.55 -16.94 -2.51
N GLN A 100 11.31 -17.75 -1.76
CA GLN A 100 12.78 -17.78 -1.85
C GLN A 100 13.33 -17.99 -3.27
N PRO A 101 12.80 -18.90 -4.11
CA PRO A 101 13.31 -19.10 -5.47
C PRO A 101 13.21 -17.86 -6.36
N ASN A 102 12.32 -16.92 -6.03
CA ASN A 102 12.14 -15.68 -6.77
C ASN A 102 13.08 -14.56 -6.31
N LYS A 103 13.85 -14.77 -5.23
CA LYS A 103 14.85 -13.82 -4.72
C LYS A 103 16.21 -14.18 -5.28
N ILE A 104 16.79 -13.27 -6.07
CA ILE A 104 18.08 -13.49 -6.74
C ILE A 104 19.03 -12.37 -6.31
N GLY A 105 19.92 -12.68 -5.37
CA GLY A 105 20.88 -11.71 -4.85
C GLY A 105 20.18 -10.49 -4.26
N THR A 106 20.24 -9.37 -4.98
CA THR A 106 19.70 -8.06 -4.53
C THR A 106 18.36 -7.69 -5.19
N TYR A 107 17.72 -8.60 -5.92
CA TYR A 107 16.44 -8.33 -6.58
C TYR A 107 15.43 -9.47 -6.39
N VAL A 108 14.16 -9.13 -6.56
CA VAL A 108 13.04 -10.08 -6.66
C VAL A 108 12.59 -10.10 -8.11
N TRP A 109 12.45 -11.30 -8.68
CA TRP A 109 11.83 -11.49 -9.98
C TRP A 109 10.31 -11.30 -9.87
N PRO A 110 9.73 -10.21 -10.43
CA PRO A 110 8.36 -9.82 -10.12
C PRO A 110 7.33 -10.85 -10.56
N TYR A 111 7.48 -11.40 -11.76
CA TYR A 111 6.53 -12.37 -12.32
C TYR A 111 6.43 -13.63 -11.47
N GLY A 112 7.58 -14.18 -11.07
CA GLY A 112 7.64 -15.37 -10.21
C GLY A 112 7.01 -15.10 -8.83
N ALA A 113 7.36 -13.99 -8.19
CA ALA A 113 6.83 -13.64 -6.87
C ALA A 113 5.31 -13.35 -6.90
N ILE A 114 4.81 -12.65 -7.93
CA ILE A 114 3.37 -12.45 -8.15
C ILE A 114 2.66 -13.80 -8.34
N SER A 115 3.20 -14.67 -9.20
CA SER A 115 2.61 -16.00 -9.43
C SER A 115 2.58 -16.83 -8.15
N THR A 116 3.62 -16.76 -7.33
CA THR A 116 3.64 -17.41 -6.01
C THR A 116 2.56 -16.87 -5.09
N LEU A 117 2.39 -15.55 -5.00
CA LEU A 117 1.33 -14.94 -4.19
C LEU A 117 -0.06 -15.31 -4.69
N THR A 118 -0.30 -15.27 -6.01
CA THR A 118 -1.57 -15.70 -6.62
C THR A 118 -1.90 -17.12 -6.20
N GLU A 119 -1.00 -18.07 -6.44
CA GLU A 119 -1.27 -19.49 -6.17
C GLU A 119 -1.41 -19.76 -4.67
N TYR A 120 -0.59 -19.13 -3.85
CA TYR A 120 -0.67 -19.27 -2.39
C TYR A 120 -2.00 -18.78 -1.85
N PHE A 121 -2.56 -17.68 -2.36
CA PHE A 121 -3.80 -17.10 -1.85
C PHE A 121 -5.07 -17.52 -2.62
N ARG A 122 -4.94 -18.32 -3.67
CA ARG A 122 -6.04 -18.72 -4.55
C ARG A 122 -7.16 -19.41 -3.78
N GLY A 123 -8.35 -18.83 -3.83
CA GLY A 123 -9.57 -19.40 -3.21
C GLY A 123 -9.59 -19.36 -1.68
N GLN A 124 -8.57 -18.78 -1.03
CA GLN A 124 -8.45 -18.76 0.43
C GLN A 124 -8.25 -17.37 1.03
N SER A 125 -7.95 -16.35 0.21
CA SER A 125 -7.82 -14.98 0.71
C SER A 125 -9.17 -14.32 0.99
N HIS A 126 -9.23 -13.60 2.11
CA HIS A 126 -10.33 -12.72 2.50
C HIS A 126 -10.03 -11.24 2.21
N PHE A 127 -8.91 -10.94 1.54
CA PHE A 127 -8.49 -9.59 1.19
C PHE A 127 -8.71 -9.34 -0.31
N ASP A 128 -9.14 -8.14 -0.66
CA ASP A 128 -9.22 -7.70 -2.06
C ASP A 128 -7.81 -7.55 -2.66
N ILE A 129 -6.82 -7.19 -1.83
CA ILE A 129 -5.42 -6.98 -2.25
C ILE A 129 -4.47 -7.74 -1.32
N ILE A 130 -3.48 -8.42 -1.89
CA ILE A 130 -2.33 -8.99 -1.18
C ILE A 130 -1.08 -8.23 -1.63
N CYS A 131 -0.43 -7.49 -0.73
CA CYS A 131 0.72 -6.65 -1.08
C CYS A 131 1.98 -7.14 -0.36
N LEU A 132 2.94 -7.73 -1.10
CA LEU A 132 4.28 -8.04 -0.58
C LEU A 132 5.17 -6.81 -0.71
N VAL A 133 5.76 -6.38 0.41
CA VAL A 133 6.60 -5.19 0.52
C VAL A 133 8.03 -5.62 0.77
N THR A 134 8.98 -5.19 -0.07
CA THR A 134 10.38 -5.64 0.00
C THR A 134 11.37 -4.50 -0.22
N ASN A 135 12.54 -4.60 0.40
CA ASN A 135 13.66 -3.68 0.17
C ASN A 135 14.57 -4.14 -0.99
N LEU A 136 14.30 -5.32 -1.56
CA LEU A 136 14.98 -5.79 -2.76
C LEU A 136 14.53 -4.97 -3.98
N LYS A 137 15.42 -4.83 -4.96
CA LYS A 137 15.05 -4.24 -6.24
C LYS A 137 13.98 -5.11 -6.91
N LEU A 138 12.96 -4.48 -7.49
CA LEU A 138 12.03 -5.17 -8.36
C LEU A 138 12.62 -5.13 -9.77
N ASP A 139 13.04 -6.27 -10.28
CA ASP A 139 13.78 -6.37 -11.54
C ASP A 139 13.29 -7.57 -12.36
N ASP A 140 12.66 -7.26 -13.49
CA ASP A 140 12.16 -8.24 -14.45
C ASP A 140 13.19 -8.63 -15.53
N GLY A 141 14.39 -8.05 -15.49
CA GLY A 141 15.46 -8.30 -16.46
C GLY A 141 15.31 -7.56 -17.78
N ASP A 142 14.34 -6.63 -17.90
CA ASP A 142 13.95 -5.94 -19.13
C ASP A 142 14.04 -4.39 -19.02
N MET A 143 13.47 -3.66 -20.00
CA MET A 143 13.27 -2.20 -19.90
C MET A 143 12.23 -1.90 -18.82
N VAL A 144 12.70 -1.67 -17.58
CA VAL A 144 11.91 -1.44 -16.37
C VAL A 144 10.63 -0.64 -16.61
N ARG A 145 9.48 -1.33 -16.56
CA ARG A 145 8.13 -0.75 -16.49
C ARG A 145 7.62 -1.04 -15.08
N ASN A 146 7.32 0.00 -14.32
CA ASN A 146 6.81 -0.06 -12.93
C ASN A 146 7.87 -0.41 -11.85
N GLY A 147 9.07 0.16 -11.92
CA GLY A 147 10.18 -0.18 -10.99
C GLY A 147 9.93 -0.01 -9.48
N TYR A 148 8.84 0.64 -9.04
CA TYR A 148 8.44 0.73 -7.63
C TYR A 148 7.36 -0.28 -7.22
N GLY A 149 6.76 -1.00 -8.16
CA GLY A 149 5.76 -2.00 -7.83
C GLY A 149 5.18 -2.69 -9.06
N TYR A 150 4.77 -3.94 -8.88
CA TYR A 150 4.13 -4.74 -9.93
C TYR A 150 2.82 -5.29 -9.40
N HIS A 151 1.86 -5.58 -10.27
CA HIS A 151 0.64 -6.28 -9.89
C HIS A 151 0.41 -7.48 -10.80
N GLY A 152 -0.33 -8.46 -10.31
CA GLY A 152 -0.76 -9.59 -11.13
C GLY A 152 -1.85 -9.21 -12.13
N SER A 153 -2.08 -10.09 -13.10
CA SER A 153 -3.06 -9.87 -14.17
C SER A 153 -4.52 -10.00 -13.73
N GLN A 154 -4.77 -10.28 -12.44
CA GLN A 154 -6.12 -10.38 -11.89
C GLN A 154 -6.83 -9.04 -11.98
N THR A 155 -8.10 -9.07 -12.37
CA THR A 155 -8.98 -7.93 -12.21
C THR A 155 -9.33 -7.80 -10.73
N LEU A 156 -9.14 -6.61 -10.16
CA LEU A 156 -9.57 -6.34 -8.79
C LEU A 156 -11.08 -6.64 -8.63
N CYS A 157 -11.52 -7.00 -7.43
CA CYS A 157 -12.90 -7.40 -7.12
C CYS A 157 -13.37 -8.74 -7.73
N GLU A 158 -12.68 -9.33 -8.70
CA GLU A 158 -12.96 -10.68 -9.20
C GLU A 158 -12.20 -11.74 -8.38
N GLU A 159 -10.91 -11.49 -8.20
CA GLU A 159 -10.00 -12.26 -7.35
C GLU A 159 -9.15 -11.32 -6.49
N SER A 160 -8.44 -11.87 -5.50
CA SER A 160 -7.47 -11.08 -4.73
C SER A 160 -6.34 -10.64 -5.65
N LEU A 161 -6.06 -9.34 -5.67
CA LEU A 161 -5.00 -8.74 -6.47
C LEU A 161 -3.65 -8.87 -5.76
N PRO A 162 -2.69 -9.67 -6.26
CA PRO A 162 -1.33 -9.66 -5.77
C PRO A 162 -0.60 -8.40 -6.25
N ILE A 163 0.08 -7.73 -5.33
CA ILE A 163 0.94 -6.57 -5.57
C ILE A 163 2.32 -6.86 -4.97
N LEU A 164 3.35 -6.48 -5.69
CA LEU A 164 4.70 -6.27 -5.16
C LEU A 164 4.93 -4.78 -5.05
N LEU A 165 5.43 -4.32 -3.91
CA LEU A 165 5.73 -2.91 -3.69
C LEU A 165 7.14 -2.77 -3.14
N ALA A 166 7.92 -1.88 -3.74
CA ALA A 166 9.24 -1.55 -3.25
C ALA A 166 9.14 -0.65 -2.01
N TYR A 167 9.82 -1.04 -0.94
CA TYR A 167 10.01 -0.20 0.23
C TYR A 167 11.01 0.91 -0.09
N ALA A 168 10.52 2.15 -0.11
CA ALA A 168 11.30 3.32 -0.49
C ALA A 168 11.07 4.46 0.51
N PRO A 169 11.67 4.40 1.72
CA PRO A 169 11.35 5.32 2.82
C PRO A 169 11.68 6.79 2.50
N ARG A 170 12.73 7.01 1.70
CA ARG A 170 13.13 8.35 1.21
C ARG A 170 12.28 8.87 0.05
N HIS A 171 11.43 8.01 -0.51
CA HIS A 171 10.60 8.30 -1.69
C HIS A 171 9.18 7.79 -1.49
N HIS A 172 8.63 7.97 -0.29
CA HIS A 172 7.30 7.48 0.09
C HIS A 172 6.20 7.90 -0.91
N GLY A 173 6.29 9.10 -1.48
CA GLY A 173 5.33 9.59 -2.49
C GLY A 173 5.33 8.79 -3.80
N TYR A 174 6.45 8.18 -4.19
CA TYR A 174 6.48 7.26 -5.34
C TYR A 174 5.79 5.95 -5.01
N SER A 175 5.94 5.43 -3.80
CA SER A 175 5.27 4.20 -3.37
C SER A 175 3.75 4.39 -3.23
N SER A 176 3.28 5.53 -2.73
CA SER A 176 1.84 5.81 -2.66
C SER A 176 1.21 6.00 -4.05
N TYR A 177 1.88 6.76 -4.92
CA TYR A 177 1.43 6.92 -6.31
C TYR A 177 1.44 5.58 -7.05
N MET A 178 2.48 4.75 -6.85
CA MET A 178 2.57 3.43 -7.45
C MET A 178 1.46 2.52 -6.94
N LEU A 179 1.23 2.43 -5.63
CA LEU A 179 0.14 1.63 -5.07
C LEU A 179 -1.21 2.01 -5.68
N LEU A 180 -1.53 3.31 -5.72
CA LEU A 180 -2.75 3.79 -6.36
C LEU A 180 -2.80 3.41 -7.84
N SER A 181 -1.70 3.62 -8.56
CA SER A 181 -1.63 3.32 -10.00
C SER A 181 -1.88 1.83 -10.28
N LEU A 182 -1.29 0.93 -9.51
CA LEU A 182 -1.48 -0.52 -9.67
C LEU A 182 -2.94 -0.92 -9.36
N ILE A 183 -3.56 -0.32 -8.35
CA ILE A 183 -4.99 -0.53 -8.04
C ILE A 183 -5.85 -0.08 -9.21
N LEU A 184 -5.65 1.13 -9.74
CA LEU A 184 -6.42 1.65 -10.86
C LEU A 184 -6.18 0.85 -12.15
N ASP A 185 -4.95 0.46 -12.43
CA ASP A 185 -4.62 -0.34 -13.62
C ASP A 185 -5.32 -1.70 -13.57
N SER A 186 -5.34 -2.36 -12.41
CA SER A 186 -6.03 -3.65 -12.21
C SER A 186 -7.55 -3.60 -12.38
N ILE A 187 -8.17 -2.41 -12.27
CA ILE A 187 -9.60 -2.20 -12.51
C ILE A 187 -9.88 -1.97 -14.01
N SER A 188 -8.89 -1.48 -14.77
CA SER A 188 -9.04 -1.10 -16.18
C SER A 188 -9.64 -2.21 -17.07
N PRO A 189 -9.22 -3.49 -16.96
CA PRO A 189 -9.87 -4.58 -17.69
C PRO A 189 -11.36 -4.72 -17.37
N GLY A 190 -11.74 -4.52 -16.11
CA GLY A 190 -13.10 -4.67 -15.62
C GLY A 190 -14.05 -3.53 -16.02
N ILE A 191 -13.53 -2.40 -16.49
CA ILE A 191 -14.32 -1.26 -17.01
C ILE A 191 -14.17 -1.05 -18.53
N GLY A 192 -13.29 -1.81 -19.20
CA GLY A 192 -13.09 -1.77 -20.65
C GLY A 192 -12.24 -0.60 -21.17
N GLY A 193 -11.39 0.00 -20.34
CA GLY A 193 -10.56 1.16 -20.68
C GLY A 193 -9.64 1.61 -19.53
N SER A 194 -8.72 2.53 -19.80
CA SER A 194 -7.75 3.01 -18.79
C SER A 194 -8.42 3.87 -17.73
N VAL A 195 -8.31 3.48 -16.46
CA VAL A 195 -8.89 4.20 -15.31
C VAL A 195 -8.31 5.61 -15.13
N PHE A 196 -7.06 5.83 -15.56
CA PHE A 196 -6.35 7.10 -15.39
C PHE A 196 -6.95 8.28 -16.17
N ASN A 197 -7.77 8.00 -17.20
CA ASN A 197 -8.40 9.02 -18.05
C ASN A 197 -9.92 8.84 -18.12
N VAL A 198 -10.54 8.18 -17.13
CA VAL A 198 -11.99 7.98 -17.12
C VAL A 198 -12.65 9.36 -16.98
N PRO A 199 -13.45 9.79 -17.97
CA PRO A 199 -14.20 11.03 -17.87
C PRO A 199 -15.14 11.02 -16.66
N SER A 200 -15.47 12.20 -16.11
CA SER A 200 -16.33 12.28 -14.92
C SER A 200 -17.70 11.62 -15.11
N ASP A 201 -18.22 11.59 -16.35
CA ASP A 201 -19.47 10.93 -16.74
C ASP A 201 -19.35 9.39 -16.83
N GLU A 202 -18.13 8.85 -16.76
CA GLU A 202 -17.86 7.41 -16.72
C GLU A 202 -17.44 6.92 -15.32
N HIS A 203 -17.37 7.81 -14.31
CA HIS A 203 -17.08 7.44 -12.92
C HIS A 203 -18.06 6.39 -12.38
N ASP A 204 -19.29 6.35 -12.88
CA ASP A 204 -20.28 5.34 -12.46
C ASP A 204 -19.83 3.91 -12.81
N LYS A 205 -19.09 3.69 -13.91
CA LYS A 205 -18.51 2.37 -14.23
C LYS A 205 -17.48 1.94 -13.20
N LEU A 206 -16.63 2.88 -12.76
CA LEU A 206 -15.64 2.63 -11.72
C LEU A 206 -16.31 2.32 -10.38
N LYS A 207 -17.34 3.09 -10.01
CA LYS A 207 -18.16 2.84 -8.82
C LYS A 207 -18.82 1.46 -8.88
N ASP A 208 -19.45 1.10 -10.00
CA ASP A 208 -20.10 -0.19 -10.20
C ASP A 208 -19.12 -1.36 -10.12
N HIS A 209 -17.89 -1.17 -10.61
CA HIS A 209 -16.83 -2.15 -10.44
C HIS A 209 -16.44 -2.29 -8.95
N LEU A 210 -16.16 -1.19 -8.26
CA LEU A 210 -15.79 -1.19 -6.85
C LEU A 210 -16.89 -1.76 -5.93
N ARG A 211 -18.17 -1.67 -6.31
CA ARG A 211 -19.30 -2.33 -5.59
C ARG A 211 -19.18 -3.85 -5.59
N LYS A 212 -18.44 -4.46 -6.53
CA LYS A 212 -18.24 -5.91 -6.60
C LYS A 212 -17.23 -6.39 -5.57
N CYS A 213 -16.31 -5.52 -5.15
CA CYS A 213 -15.41 -5.83 -4.05
C CYS A 213 -16.27 -6.06 -2.81
N LYS A 214 -16.28 -7.31 -2.34
CA LYS A 214 -16.90 -7.79 -1.09
C LYS A 214 -18.42 -7.99 -1.02
N ASN A 215 -18.92 -8.93 -1.83
CA ASN A 215 -20.04 -9.80 -1.41
C ASN A 215 -19.56 -11.10 -0.70
N LYS A 216 -18.30 -11.19 -0.24
CA LYS A 216 -17.72 -12.41 0.39
C LYS A 216 -17.56 -12.34 1.92
N HIS A 217 -18.13 -11.32 2.57
CA HIS A 217 -18.11 -11.17 4.04
C HIS A 217 -19.06 -12.16 4.74
N GLY A 218 -18.75 -13.44 4.69
CA GLY A 218 -19.22 -14.41 5.68
C GLY A 218 -18.21 -14.47 6.82
N ASP A 219 -18.56 -13.87 7.96
CA ASP A 219 -18.08 -14.19 9.31
C ASP A 219 -16.55 -14.38 9.51
N SER A 220 -15.72 -13.48 9.01
CA SER A 220 -14.32 -13.38 9.47
C SER A 220 -14.17 -12.12 10.34
N PRO A 221 -13.39 -12.18 11.44
CA PRO A 221 -13.18 -11.01 12.28
C PRO A 221 -12.61 -9.90 11.41
N ASP A 222 -13.24 -8.72 11.52
CA ASP A 222 -12.76 -7.51 10.87
C ASP A 222 -11.26 -7.39 11.15
N PRO A 223 -10.41 -7.05 10.15
CA PRO A 223 -9.05 -6.67 10.44
C PRO A 223 -9.13 -5.56 11.49
N ASP A 224 -8.51 -5.76 12.65
CA ASP A 224 -8.45 -4.73 13.69
C ASP A 224 -8.09 -3.41 13.01
N ASP A 225 -8.91 -2.37 13.24
CA ASP A 225 -8.65 -1.04 12.70
C ASP A 225 -7.19 -0.70 12.97
N PRO A 226 -6.47 -0.06 12.02
CA PRO A 226 -5.08 0.32 12.22
C PRO A 226 -4.94 0.98 13.59
N GLN A 227 -4.18 0.36 14.49
CA GLN A 227 -4.03 0.90 15.84
C GLN A 227 -3.55 2.35 15.72
N GLU A 228 -4.31 3.25 16.34
CA GLU A 228 -3.89 4.64 16.46
C GLU A 228 -2.49 4.63 17.09
N PRO A 229 -1.48 5.25 16.47
CA PRO A 229 -0.11 5.19 16.97
C PRO A 229 -0.08 5.67 18.43
N PRO A 230 0.76 5.05 19.29
CA PRO A 230 0.79 5.37 20.71
C PRO A 230 1.03 6.87 20.91
N LEU A 231 0.17 7.49 21.73
CA LEU A 231 0.29 8.90 22.10
C LEU A 231 1.60 9.13 22.86
N PRO A 232 2.33 10.23 22.56
CA PRO A 232 3.57 10.59 23.26
C PRO A 232 3.34 11.02 24.72
#